data_AF-A0A1I0IMR1-F1
#
_entry.id   AF-A0A1I0IMR1-F1
#
_cell.length_a   1.000
_cell.length_b   1.000
_cell.length_c   1.000
_cell.angle_alpha   90.00
_cell.angle_beta   90.00
_cell.angle_gamma   90.00
#
_symmetry.space_group_name_H-M   'P 1'
#
loop_
_entity.id
_entity.type
_entity.pdbx_description
1 polymer ?
#
loop_
_entity_poly.entity_id
_entity_poly.type
_entity_poly.pdbx_seq_one_letter_code
_entity_poly.pdbx_strand_id
1 'polypeptide(L)'
;MGLFSKIFGKPSGPVLYTLFSVRASSDLGAWAASFPNHTEVVGYSSLGHFFLRNPHDSEYLVLHPFQCAAKSYGSFPSVEDFEAEILKEPGFELYVLSSDHVADLFQHLGPLAENQVYIPQPYPFLGGSEALETYEKGDAWVFMHVVAHMHGLEGGA
;
A
#
# COMPACT_ATOMS: atom_id res chain seq x y z
N MET A 1 -3.57 -29.33 23.89
CA MET A 1 -4.87 -28.77 23.49
C MET A 1 -4.61 -27.49 22.73
N GLY A 2 -4.94 -27.45 21.44
CA GLY A 2 -5.08 -26.21 20.65
C GLY A 2 -3.90 -25.78 19.78
N LEU A 3 -3.54 -26.60 18.78
CA LEU A 3 -2.71 -26.17 17.65
C LEU A 3 -3.60 -25.37 16.67
N PHE A 4 -3.61 -24.04 16.75
CA PHE A 4 -4.33 -23.19 15.79
C PHE A 4 -3.49 -23.00 14.53
N SER A 5 -3.53 -23.98 13.64
CA SER A 5 -3.13 -23.78 12.25
C SER A 5 -4.28 -23.04 11.55
N LYS A 6 -4.19 -21.71 11.41
CA LYS A 6 -5.10 -20.95 10.55
C LYS A 6 -4.82 -21.36 9.11
N ILE A 7 -5.69 -22.20 8.54
CA ILE A 7 -5.75 -22.44 7.11
C ILE A 7 -6.38 -21.17 6.52
N PHE A 8 -5.55 -20.20 6.14
CA PHE A 8 -6.02 -19.09 5.32
C PHE A 8 -6.36 -19.66 3.94
N GLY A 9 -7.66 -19.75 3.65
CA GLY A 9 -8.12 -20.06 2.30
C GLY A 9 -7.57 -19.04 1.32
N LYS A 10 -7.14 -19.49 0.14
CA LYS A 10 -6.73 -18.61 -0.95
C LYS A 10 -7.89 -17.63 -1.26
N PRO A 11 -7.64 -16.33 -1.45
CA PRO A 11 -8.69 -15.38 -1.81
C PRO A 11 -9.46 -15.85 -3.04
N SER A 12 -10.79 -15.76 -3.01
CA SER A 12 -11.66 -16.13 -4.13
C SER A 12 -11.75 -15.06 -5.23
N GLY A 13 -11.13 -13.90 -5.01
CA GLY A 13 -11.11 -12.77 -5.95
C GLY A 13 -9.99 -11.78 -5.62
N PRO A 14 -9.81 -10.74 -6.46
CA PRO A 14 -8.80 -9.72 -6.24
C PRO A 14 -9.05 -8.97 -4.94
N VAL A 15 -8.01 -8.82 -4.14
CA VAL A 15 -7.99 -7.94 -2.97
C VAL A 15 -7.38 -6.62 -3.44
N LEU A 16 -8.03 -5.50 -3.16
CA LEU A 16 -7.55 -4.18 -3.59
C LEU A 16 -6.60 -3.54 -2.58
N TYR A 17 -6.79 -3.85 -1.30
CA TYR A 17 -5.96 -3.36 -0.20
C TYR A 17 -6.06 -4.30 1.01
N THR A 18 -5.08 -4.18 1.90
CA THR A 18 -5.04 -4.83 3.20
C THR A 18 -5.03 -3.77 4.29
N LEU A 19 -5.99 -3.85 5.22
CA LEU A 19 -5.98 -3.09 6.47
C LEU A 19 -5.55 -4.00 7.62
N PHE A 20 -4.85 -3.45 8.60
CA PHE A 20 -4.37 -4.19 9.77
C PHE A 20 -4.36 -3.32 11.03
N SER A 21 -4.12 -3.95 12.18
CA SER A 21 -3.84 -3.22 13.41
C SER A 21 -2.56 -2.39 13.25
N VAL A 22 -2.65 -1.13 13.67
CA VAL A 22 -1.59 -0.10 13.55
C VAL A 22 -0.17 -0.67 13.64
N ARG A 23 0.65 -0.32 12.64
CA ARG A 23 2.11 -0.47 12.67
C ARG A 23 2.79 0.89 12.77
N ALA A 24 4.03 0.91 13.24
CA ALA A 24 4.80 2.15 13.31
C ALA A 24 5.25 2.58 11.91
N SER A 25 5.11 3.87 11.58
CA SER A 25 5.61 4.45 10.32
C SER A 25 7.11 4.27 10.12
N SER A 26 7.89 4.09 11.20
CA SER A 26 9.32 3.78 11.15
C SER A 26 9.64 2.53 10.34
N ASP A 27 8.68 1.60 10.21
CA ASP A 27 8.81 0.41 9.36
C ASP A 27 8.93 0.75 7.87
N LEU A 28 8.55 1.97 7.45
CA LEU A 28 8.72 2.46 6.08
C LEU A 28 10.08 3.11 5.83
N GLY A 29 10.96 3.15 6.83
CA GLY A 29 12.29 3.74 6.71
C GLY A 29 12.25 5.21 6.32
N ALA A 30 12.94 5.58 5.24
CA ALA A 30 13.13 6.99 4.84
C ALA A 30 11.83 7.76 4.54
N TRP A 31 10.75 7.06 4.18
CA TRP A 31 9.44 7.69 4.01
C TRP A 31 8.91 8.34 5.30
N ALA A 32 9.17 7.71 6.46
CA ALA A 32 8.67 8.20 7.75
C ALA A 32 9.18 9.60 8.08
N ALA A 33 10.45 9.89 7.74
CA ALA A 33 11.06 11.19 8.00
C ALA A 33 10.38 12.34 7.23
N SER A 34 9.73 12.05 6.11
CA SER A 34 8.99 13.05 5.32
C SER A 34 7.64 13.42 5.95
N PHE A 35 7.11 12.58 6.84
CA PHE A 35 5.78 12.74 7.44
C PHE A 35 5.83 12.54 8.97
N PRO A 36 6.56 13.39 9.72
CA PRO A 36 6.88 13.14 11.12
C PRO A 36 5.65 13.06 12.05
N ASN A 37 4.52 13.65 11.67
CA ASN A 37 3.28 13.60 12.43
C ASN A 37 2.44 12.34 12.13
N HIS A 38 2.69 11.68 11.00
CA HIS A 38 1.91 10.52 10.55
C HIS A 38 2.60 9.24 10.99
N THR A 39 2.55 8.98 12.30
CA THR A 39 3.36 7.95 12.94
C THR A 39 2.79 6.54 12.82
N GLU A 40 1.55 6.39 12.35
CA GLU A 40 0.85 5.11 12.26
C GLU A 40 0.66 4.68 10.80
N VAL A 41 0.93 3.42 10.48
CA VAL A 41 0.56 2.76 9.23
C VAL A 41 -0.65 1.88 9.51
N VAL A 42 -1.71 2.03 8.71
CA VAL A 42 -2.98 1.30 8.93
C VAL A 42 -3.29 0.29 7.82
N GLY A 43 -2.55 0.34 6.71
CA GLY A 43 -2.73 -0.58 5.59
C GLY A 43 -1.90 -0.22 4.36
N TYR A 44 -2.08 -1.00 3.30
CA TYR A 44 -1.55 -0.72 1.97
C TYR A 44 -2.44 -1.30 0.87
N SER A 45 -2.40 -0.71 -0.33
CA SER A 45 -3.04 -1.26 -1.52
C SER A 45 -2.22 -2.38 -2.15
N SER A 46 -2.86 -3.21 -2.97
CA SER A 46 -2.23 -4.29 -3.74
C SER A 46 -1.19 -3.80 -4.76
N LEU A 47 -1.14 -2.48 -5.01
CA LEU A 47 -0.16 -1.80 -5.86
C LEU A 47 0.88 -1.01 -5.03
N GLY A 48 0.92 -1.19 -3.71
CA GLY A 48 1.93 -0.60 -2.85
C GLY A 48 1.68 0.84 -2.38
N HIS A 49 0.43 1.33 -2.45
CA HIS A 49 0.08 2.61 -1.84
C HIS A 49 -0.14 2.44 -0.34
N PHE A 50 0.72 3.00 0.50
CA PHE A 50 0.62 2.87 1.95
C PHE A 50 -0.29 3.94 2.57
N PHE A 51 -1.07 3.54 3.56
CA PHE A 51 -2.00 4.42 4.28
C PHE A 51 -1.43 4.79 5.64
N LEU A 52 -1.17 6.07 5.84
CA LEU A 52 -0.66 6.62 7.08
C LEU A 52 -1.74 7.37 7.84
N ARG A 53 -1.64 7.38 9.16
CA ARG A 53 -2.50 8.14 10.06
C ARG A 53 -1.66 8.97 11.02
N ASN A 54 -2.07 10.21 11.23
CA ASN A 54 -1.63 11.03 12.36
C ASN A 54 -2.52 10.72 13.57
N PRO A 55 -2.01 10.11 14.65
CA PRO A 55 -2.86 9.74 15.79
C PRO A 55 -3.38 10.94 16.59
N HIS A 56 -2.82 12.14 16.41
CA HIS A 56 -3.22 13.33 17.16
C HIS A 56 -4.55 13.93 16.66
N ASP A 57 -4.70 14.08 15.35
CA ASP A 57 -5.88 14.68 14.72
C ASP A 57 -6.64 13.71 13.80
N SER A 58 -6.18 12.46 13.75
CA SER A 58 -6.68 11.41 12.86
C SER A 58 -6.69 11.81 11.38
N GLU A 59 -5.76 12.65 10.93
CA GLU A 59 -5.52 12.90 9.51
C GLU A 59 -4.95 11.65 8.83
N TYR A 60 -5.41 11.34 7.62
CA TYR A 60 -4.94 10.22 6.81
C TYR A 60 -4.22 10.69 5.55
N LEU A 61 -3.08 10.07 5.26
CA LEU A 61 -2.34 10.23 4.02
C LEU A 61 -2.30 8.91 3.25
N VAL A 62 -2.26 9.01 1.92
CA VAL A 62 -1.92 7.91 1.03
C VAL A 62 -0.59 8.23 0.34
N LEU A 63 0.37 7.30 0.45
CA LEU A 63 1.65 7.38 -0.25
C LEU A 63 1.49 6.92 -1.69
N HIS A 64 2.02 7.71 -2.62
CA HIS A 64 2.10 7.41 -4.06
C HIS A 64 3.58 7.16 -4.41
N PRO A 65 4.05 5.91 -4.26
CA PRO A 65 5.49 5.58 -4.27
C PRO A 65 6.18 6.05 -5.55
N PHE A 66 5.59 5.80 -6.73
CA PHE A 66 6.19 6.15 -8.02
C PHE A 66 6.24 7.64 -8.32
N GLN A 67 5.44 8.45 -7.60
CA GLN A 67 5.44 9.90 -7.72
C GLN A 67 6.33 10.56 -6.66
N CYS A 68 6.95 9.78 -5.77
CA CYS A 68 7.64 10.28 -4.58
C CYS A 68 6.79 11.29 -3.79
N ALA A 69 5.49 11.02 -3.68
CA ALA A 69 4.50 11.97 -3.15
C ALA A 69 3.53 11.32 -2.16
N ALA A 70 2.81 12.16 -1.41
CA ALA A 70 1.68 11.75 -0.59
C ALA A 70 0.52 12.73 -0.79
N LYS A 71 -0.70 12.22 -0.63
CA LYS A 71 -1.90 13.04 -0.66
C LYS A 71 -2.65 12.90 0.66
N SER A 72 -3.07 14.04 1.22
CA SER A 72 -3.97 14.09 2.38
C SER A 72 -5.42 13.88 1.95
N TYR A 73 -6.13 13.10 2.75
CA TYR A 73 -7.56 12.83 2.59
C TYR A 73 -8.39 13.40 3.74
N GLY A 74 -7.77 14.13 4.67
CA GLY A 74 -8.42 14.74 5.82
C GLY A 74 -8.54 13.80 7.02
N SER A 75 -9.30 14.25 8.02
CA SER A 75 -9.43 13.56 9.30
C SER A 75 -10.65 12.66 9.37
N PHE A 76 -10.45 11.42 9.84
CA PHE A 76 -11.53 10.46 10.06
C PHE A 76 -11.45 9.89 11.48
N PRO A 77 -12.56 9.71 12.21
CA PRO A 77 -12.51 9.24 13.60
C PRO A 77 -11.89 7.84 13.76
N SER A 78 -12.03 6.99 12.75
CA SER A 78 -11.55 5.61 12.76
C SER A 78 -11.03 5.15 11.38
N VAL A 79 -10.30 4.02 11.36
CA VAL A 79 -9.85 3.39 10.11
C VAL A 79 -11.04 2.88 9.31
N GLU A 80 -12.10 2.45 9.99
CA GLU A 80 -13.35 2.02 9.38
C GLU A 80 -14.07 3.18 8.67
N ASP A 81 -14.07 4.39 9.25
CA ASP A 81 -14.62 5.58 8.61
C ASP A 81 -13.78 5.99 7.39
N PHE A 82 -12.45 5.97 7.51
CA PHE A 82 -11.55 6.20 6.38
C PHE A 82 -11.77 5.18 5.25
N GLU A 83 -11.94 3.89 5.59
CA GLU A 83 -12.23 2.85 4.61
C GLU A 83 -13.57 3.10 3.90
N ALA A 84 -14.61 3.43 4.67
CA ALA A 84 -15.95 3.66 4.15
C ALA A 84 -16.05 4.89 3.25
N GLU A 85 -15.42 6.00 3.64
CA GLU A 85 -15.53 7.28 2.94
C GLU A 85 -14.51 7.44 1.81
N ILE A 86 -13.32 6.86 1.94
CA ILE A 86 -12.22 7.02 0.97
C ILE A 86 -11.95 5.72 0.22
N LEU A 87 -11.59 4.63 0.90
CA LEU A 87 -11.11 3.42 0.19
C LEU A 87 -12.21 2.72 -0.63
N LYS A 88 -13.47 2.84 -0.21
CA LYS A 88 -14.67 2.34 -0.90
C LYS A 88 -15.34 3.39 -1.80
N GLU A 89 -14.77 4.59 -1.90
CA GLU A 89 -15.23 5.61 -2.83
C GLU A 89 -14.94 5.16 -4.27
N PRO A 90 -15.92 5.15 -5.19
CA PRO A 90 -15.70 4.67 -6.56
C PRO A 90 -14.56 5.39 -7.31
N GLY A 91 -14.35 6.69 -7.04
CA GLY A 91 -13.26 7.46 -7.62
C GLY A 91 -11.90 6.98 -7.13
N PHE A 92 -11.75 6.77 -5.82
CA PHE A 92 -10.52 6.26 -5.24
C PHE A 92 -10.21 4.83 -5.72
N GLU A 93 -11.23 3.98 -5.78
CA GLU A 93 -11.09 2.60 -6.27
C GLU A 93 -10.60 2.57 -7.72
N LEU A 94 -11.19 3.38 -8.59
CA LEU A 94 -10.85 3.41 -10.01
C LEU A 94 -9.47 4.03 -10.27
N TYR A 95 -9.14 5.13 -9.61
CA TYR A 95 -7.96 5.94 -9.97
C TYR A 95 -6.73 5.70 -9.09
N VAL A 96 -6.88 5.18 -7.87
CA VAL A 96 -5.76 4.91 -6.95
C VAL A 96 -5.55 3.42 -6.73
N LEU A 97 -6.62 2.67 -6.48
CA LEU A 97 -6.54 1.22 -6.31
C LEU A 97 -6.49 0.48 -7.65
N SER A 98 -6.97 1.11 -8.73
CA SER A 98 -7.02 0.58 -10.09
C SER A 98 -7.63 -0.82 -10.13
N SER A 99 -8.87 -0.96 -9.67
CA SER A 99 -9.51 -2.26 -9.44
C SER A 99 -9.51 -3.19 -10.64
N ASP A 100 -9.77 -2.67 -11.85
CA ASP A 100 -9.70 -3.46 -13.09
C ASP A 100 -8.28 -4.00 -13.34
N HIS A 101 -7.26 -3.18 -13.16
CA HIS A 101 -5.85 -3.58 -13.33
C HIS A 101 -5.42 -4.62 -12.30
N VAL A 102 -5.85 -4.46 -11.04
CA VAL A 102 -5.61 -5.44 -9.98
C VAL A 102 -6.34 -6.76 -10.28
N ALA A 103 -7.53 -6.72 -10.88
CA ALA A 103 -8.24 -7.92 -11.31
C ALA A 103 -7.46 -8.66 -12.42
N ASP A 104 -6.94 -7.94 -13.42
CA ASP A 104 -6.11 -8.53 -14.48
C ASP A 104 -4.82 -9.13 -13.91
N LEU A 105 -4.14 -8.41 -13.02
CA LEU A 105 -2.95 -8.90 -12.31
C LEU A 105 -3.23 -10.14 -11.48
N PHE A 106 -4.38 -10.19 -10.80
CA PHE A 106 -4.81 -11.36 -10.06
C PHE A 106 -5.03 -12.57 -10.97
N GLN A 107 -5.62 -12.39 -12.15
CA GLN A 107 -5.78 -13.49 -13.12
C GLN A 107 -4.43 -13.94 -13.68
N HIS A 108 -3.51 -13.00 -13.93
CA HIS A 108 -2.21 -13.29 -14.52
C HIS A 108 -1.22 -13.94 -13.55
N LEU A 109 -1.05 -13.36 -12.36
CA LEU A 109 -0.05 -13.76 -11.37
C LEU A 109 -0.63 -14.60 -10.23
N GLY A 110 -1.95 -14.64 -10.08
CA GLY A 110 -2.64 -15.25 -8.95
C GLY A 110 -2.64 -14.37 -7.70
N PRO A 111 -3.27 -14.82 -6.60
CA PRO A 111 -3.44 -14.01 -5.38
C PRO A 111 -2.11 -13.66 -4.70
N LEU A 112 -2.10 -12.50 -4.05
CA LEU A 112 -1.02 -12.06 -3.16
C LEU A 112 -1.02 -12.87 -1.85
N ALA A 113 0.17 -13.20 -1.35
CA ALA A 113 0.34 -13.68 0.01
C ALA A 113 0.36 -12.49 1.00
N GLU A 114 0.46 -12.80 2.30
CA GLU A 114 0.65 -11.77 3.33
C GLU A 114 1.88 -10.92 3.02
N ASN A 115 1.76 -9.60 3.23
CA ASN A 115 2.81 -8.61 2.94
C ASN A 115 3.22 -8.51 1.48
N GLN A 116 2.49 -9.09 0.52
CA GLN A 116 2.82 -8.94 -0.90
C GLN A 116 2.02 -7.85 -1.60
N VAL A 117 2.64 -7.26 -2.62
CA VAL A 117 2.04 -6.35 -3.61
C VAL A 117 2.47 -6.74 -5.01
N TYR A 118 1.71 -6.30 -6.02
CA TYR A 118 2.11 -6.38 -7.43
C TYR A 118 3.01 -5.18 -7.75
N ILE A 119 4.16 -5.45 -8.36
CA ILE A 119 5.21 -4.47 -8.63
C ILE A 119 5.56 -4.51 -10.12
N PRO A 120 5.42 -3.39 -10.86
CA PRO A 120 5.87 -3.31 -12.25
C PRO A 120 7.41 -3.35 -12.35
N GLN A 121 7.93 -4.08 -13.34
CA GLN A 121 9.36 -4.19 -13.62
C GLN A 121 9.66 -3.83 -15.09
N PRO A 122 10.41 -2.74 -15.37
CA PRO A 122 11.01 -1.81 -14.41
C PRO A 122 9.97 -0.88 -13.79
N TYR A 123 10.37 -0.14 -12.75
CA TYR A 123 9.52 0.87 -12.13
C TYR A 123 9.11 1.98 -13.13
N PRO A 124 7.90 2.57 -13.03
CA PRO A 124 7.40 3.54 -14.01
C PRO A 124 8.29 4.79 -14.11
N PHE A 125 8.83 5.27 -13.00
CA PHE A 125 9.75 6.41 -12.96
C PHE A 125 11.12 6.11 -13.60
N LEU A 126 11.40 4.86 -13.97
CA LEU A 126 12.55 4.44 -14.79
C LEU A 126 12.17 4.14 -16.25
N GLY A 127 10.95 4.47 -16.67
CA GLY A 127 10.43 4.16 -18.00
C GLY A 127 9.72 2.80 -18.11
N GLY A 128 9.29 2.23 -16.98
CA GLY A 128 8.40 1.06 -16.96
C GLY A 128 7.07 1.31 -17.65
N SER A 129 6.54 0.29 -18.32
CA SER A 129 5.31 0.38 -19.11
C SER A 129 4.04 0.12 -18.33
N GLU A 130 4.15 -0.50 -17.15
CA GLU A 130 3.01 -0.99 -16.37
C GLU A 130 2.11 -1.98 -17.14
N ALA A 131 2.66 -2.62 -18.20
CA ALA A 131 1.98 -3.68 -18.91
C ALA A 131 1.87 -4.94 -18.03
N LEU A 132 0.78 -5.69 -18.18
CA LEU A 132 0.40 -6.80 -17.31
C LEU A 132 1.54 -7.84 -17.13
N GLU A 133 2.22 -8.16 -18.22
CA GLU A 133 3.32 -9.13 -18.28
C GLU A 133 4.62 -8.68 -17.62
N THR A 134 4.72 -7.40 -17.24
CA THR A 134 5.90 -6.81 -16.60
C THR A 134 5.84 -6.84 -15.08
N TYR A 135 4.71 -7.27 -14.51
CA TYR A 135 4.53 -7.29 -13.07
C TYR A 135 5.07 -8.56 -12.43
N GLU A 136 5.63 -8.39 -11.24
CA GLU A 136 5.97 -9.47 -10.33
C GLU A 136 5.32 -9.24 -8.96
N LYS A 137 5.30 -10.28 -8.12
CA LYS A 137 4.92 -10.13 -6.70
C LYS A 137 6.16 -9.88 -5.87
N GLY A 138 6.10 -8.93 -4.95
CA GLY A 138 7.17 -8.67 -3.99
C GLY A 138 6.65 -8.27 -2.62
N ASP A 139 7.54 -8.22 -1.64
CA ASP A 139 7.21 -7.76 -0.30
C ASP A 139 6.95 -6.24 -0.28
N ALA A 140 5.84 -5.83 0.32
CA ALA A 140 5.35 -4.45 0.34
C ALA A 140 6.29 -3.50 1.09
N TRP A 141 6.94 -3.96 2.15
CA TRP A 141 7.84 -3.15 2.97
C TRP A 141 9.19 -2.99 2.30
N VAL A 142 9.74 -4.10 1.77
CA VAL A 142 10.96 -4.06 0.95
C VAL A 142 10.76 -3.17 -0.27
N PHE A 143 9.62 -3.28 -0.94
CA PHE A 143 9.25 -2.41 -2.06
C PHE A 143 9.36 -0.92 -1.69
N MET A 144 8.79 -0.51 -0.56
CA MET A 144 8.87 0.90 -0.12
C MET A 144 10.30 1.34 0.18
N HIS A 145 11.14 0.48 0.77
CA HIS A 145 12.55 0.79 0.98
C HIS A 145 13.33 0.95 -0.32
N VAL A 146 13.07 0.08 -1.30
CA VAL A 146 13.70 0.18 -2.62
C VAL A 146 13.28 1.46 -3.34
N VAL A 147 11.98 1.75 -3.37
CA VAL A 147 11.49 2.98 -4.03
C VAL A 147 12.02 4.23 -3.34
N ALA A 148 12.10 4.26 -2.00
CA ALA A 148 12.74 5.34 -1.26
C ALA A 148 14.18 5.57 -1.72
N HIS A 149 14.99 4.49 -1.75
CA HIS A 149 16.39 4.57 -2.18
C HIS A 149 16.52 5.08 -3.61
N MET A 150 15.66 4.60 -4.52
CA MET A 150 15.66 4.99 -5.93
C MET A 150 15.26 6.46 -6.15
N HIS A 151 14.42 7.02 -5.28
CA HIS A 151 14.11 8.46 -5.25
C HIS A 151 15.16 9.30 -4.51
N GLY A 152 16.18 8.68 -3.89
CA GLY A 152 17.17 9.38 -3.09
C GLY A 152 16.66 9.88 -1.74
N LEU A 153 15.59 9.26 -1.21
CA LEU A 153 15.16 9.49 0.16
C LEU A 153 16.17 8.83 1.10
N GLU A 154 16.97 9.64 1.79
CA GLU A 154 17.89 9.14 2.82
C GLU A 154 17.13 8.99 4.15
N GLY A 155 17.30 7.84 4.80
CA GLY A 155 16.86 7.66 6.17
C GLY A 155 17.75 8.52 7.07
N GLY A 156 17.20 9.59 7.64
CA GLY A 156 17.89 10.36 8.67
C GLY A 156 18.36 9.42 9.78
N ALA A 157 19.66 9.37 10.00
CA ALA A 157 20.29 8.68 11.12
C ALA A 157 19.96 9.34 12.46
#